data_AF-A0A7K1U1H0-F1
#
_entry.id   AF-A0A7K1U1H0-F1
#
_cell.length_a   1.000
_cell.length_b   1.000
_cell.length_c   1.000
_cell.angle_alpha   90.00
_cell.angle_beta   90.00
_cell.angle_gamma   90.00
#
_symmetry.space_group_name_H-M   'P 1'
#
loop_
_entity.id
_entity.type
_entity.pdbx_description
1 polymer ?
#
loop_
_entity_poly.entity_id
_entity_poly.type
_entity_poly.pdbx_seq_one_letter_code
_entity_poly.pdbx_strand_id
1 'polypeptide(L)'
;MLTRAQLPTAQQVASQMKVGWNLGNTLEAICGENAWGNPNTSQALINAVKAAGFNTVRIPCAWDCHTTNGVIDAAWLARVKTVVDYCINNNMYAIINIHWDGGWLENNCTTSAQSAVNAKQQNYWTQIANYFKNYNEHLLFASANEPSVSDATGMSVLLSYHQTFVNAVRATGGNNSSRTLIIQGPGTNIDNTNTLMNTLPTDPIANRLMVEVHYYTPWQFCGLTEDASWGSMFYYWGNGYHSATETSRNATWGEESEVERALGLMKSKYTNNGIPVLMGEFGTIKRTNPSDPSLHQASREYFNRYVTGSAIAKGIIPVYWDNGASDFAIFNRNTGAITDQGVVNAIMQGSGGSGTTYVTLTNRATGLLIDGMGRTANGCNCSQWSNSGSNNQQWVIETAGSYVKLKNRATGLYLDGMGRASNNSVAGQWAGSTSNNQQWTRETTGSYVKFKNRATGLYLDGLGQTANGSDLGQWNTSSSFNQQWSISTLAGARTMQTVESKNSSINSPDEAGAQVTLYPNPSSTTFNIKVNNSEKIVLLEIFDVAGRLVETIRPAAVGNRLEFGAALQPKAYVVKVSGETWTKSFKIIKE
;
A
#
# COMPACT_ATOMS: atom_id res chain seq x y z
N MET A 1 18.58 -14.28 39.13
CA MET A 1 17.51 -14.26 38.12
C MET A 1 17.78 -13.08 37.20
N LEU A 2 18.27 -13.32 35.98
CA LEU A 2 18.45 -12.25 34.99
C LEU A 2 17.05 -11.76 34.57
N THR A 3 16.77 -10.48 34.82
CA THR A 3 15.54 -9.80 34.43
C THR A 3 15.35 -9.92 32.92
N ARG A 4 14.38 -10.73 32.49
CA ARG A 4 14.02 -10.89 31.07
C ARG A 4 13.53 -9.54 30.55
N ALA A 5 14.16 -8.98 29.53
CA ALA A 5 13.54 -7.88 28.77
C ALA A 5 12.29 -8.46 28.11
N GLN A 6 11.10 -8.15 28.65
CA GLN A 6 9.85 -8.63 28.09
C GLN A 6 9.46 -7.74 26.90
N LEU A 7 9.40 -8.32 25.71
CA LEU A 7 8.77 -7.70 24.54
C LEU A 7 7.26 -7.51 24.79
N PRO A 8 6.58 -6.59 24.09
CA PRO A 8 5.14 -6.35 24.21
C PRO A 8 4.29 -7.61 23.95
N THR A 9 3.03 -7.60 24.41
CA THR A 9 2.08 -8.68 24.13
C THR A 9 1.75 -8.77 22.64
N ALA A 10 1.19 -9.91 22.22
CA ALA A 10 0.70 -10.09 20.85
C ALA A 10 -0.34 -9.02 20.49
N GLN A 11 -1.23 -8.63 21.40
CA GLN A 11 -2.22 -7.58 21.16
C GLN A 11 -1.56 -6.20 21.00
N GLN A 12 -0.54 -5.89 21.81
CA GLN A 12 0.20 -4.63 21.68
C GLN A 12 0.95 -4.57 20.35
N VAL A 13 1.61 -5.66 19.94
CA VAL A 13 2.26 -5.76 18.62
C VAL A 13 1.23 -5.63 17.49
N ALA A 14 0.13 -6.39 17.55
CA ALA A 14 -0.94 -6.36 16.55
C ALA A 14 -1.55 -4.97 16.38
N SER A 15 -1.74 -4.21 17.48
CA SER A 15 -2.29 -2.85 17.42
C SER A 15 -1.43 -1.87 16.61
N GLN A 16 -0.14 -2.18 16.44
CA GLN A 16 0.79 -1.39 15.66
C GLN A 16 0.93 -1.89 14.21
N MET A 17 0.50 -3.11 13.91
CA MET A 17 0.49 -3.68 12.55
C MET A 17 -0.80 -3.27 11.84
N LYS A 18 -0.72 -2.36 10.86
CA LYS A 18 -1.90 -1.78 10.20
C LYS A 18 -2.31 -2.57 8.97
N VAL A 19 -1.38 -2.68 8.02
CA VAL A 19 -1.59 -3.38 6.76
C VAL A 19 -0.25 -3.92 6.26
N GLY A 20 -0.29 -5.14 5.76
CA GLY A 20 0.88 -5.88 5.35
C GLY A 20 0.98 -6.12 3.85
N TRP A 21 2.18 -6.47 3.42
CA TRP A 21 2.52 -6.87 2.07
C TRP A 21 3.44 -8.10 2.12
N ASN A 22 3.20 -9.09 1.27
CA ASN A 22 4.07 -10.26 1.15
C ASN A 22 5.20 -9.97 0.17
N LEU A 23 6.42 -10.31 0.56
CA LEU A 23 7.55 -10.48 -0.35
C LEU A 23 7.45 -11.86 -1.03
N GLY A 24 6.36 -12.09 -1.77
CA GLY A 24 6.06 -13.38 -2.39
C GLY A 24 6.98 -13.70 -3.58
N ASN A 25 7.06 -14.98 -3.89
CA ASN A 25 7.92 -15.63 -4.86
C ASN A 25 9.38 -15.13 -4.85
N THR A 26 9.94 -14.94 -3.65
CA THR A 26 11.27 -14.39 -3.42
C THR A 26 12.09 -15.33 -2.53
N LEU A 27 12.06 -15.22 -1.19
CA LEU A 27 12.91 -16.04 -0.31
C LEU A 27 12.38 -17.46 -0.08
N GLU A 28 11.15 -17.76 -0.48
CA GLU A 28 10.57 -19.10 -0.53
C GLU A 28 10.84 -19.84 -1.84
N ALA A 29 11.38 -19.15 -2.85
CA ALA A 29 11.72 -19.79 -4.10
C ALA A 29 12.80 -20.86 -3.86
N ILE A 30 12.54 -22.07 -4.35
CA ILE A 30 13.33 -23.25 -3.99
C ILE A 30 14.79 -23.07 -4.40
N CYS A 31 15.68 -23.14 -3.41
CA CYS A 31 17.14 -23.02 -3.52
C CYS A 31 17.67 -21.65 -3.98
N GLY A 32 16.88 -20.58 -4.02
CA GLY A 32 17.42 -19.26 -4.38
C GLY A 32 16.40 -18.14 -4.45
N GLU A 33 16.76 -16.98 -3.89
CA GLU A 33 15.92 -15.77 -3.81
C GLU A 33 15.35 -15.28 -5.14
N ASN A 34 16.08 -15.51 -6.25
CA ASN A 34 15.70 -15.08 -7.59
C ASN A 34 15.24 -16.24 -8.50
N ALA A 35 15.08 -17.46 -7.95
CA ALA A 35 14.81 -18.66 -8.73
C ALA A 35 13.42 -18.63 -9.40
N TRP A 36 12.47 -17.86 -8.87
CA TRP A 36 11.12 -17.70 -9.43
C TRP A 36 10.93 -16.37 -10.19
N GLY A 37 12.02 -15.75 -10.65
CA GLY A 37 12.00 -14.63 -11.60
C GLY A 37 12.02 -13.23 -10.98
N ASN A 38 11.89 -13.11 -9.66
CA ASN A 38 12.08 -11.84 -8.96
C ASN A 38 13.58 -11.50 -8.80
N PRO A 39 13.95 -10.21 -8.81
CA PRO A 39 15.30 -9.81 -8.44
C PRO A 39 15.52 -10.03 -6.94
N ASN A 40 16.79 -10.12 -6.53
CA ASN A 40 17.13 -10.10 -5.10
C ASN A 40 16.58 -8.82 -4.45
N THR A 41 16.00 -8.98 -3.28
CA THR A 41 15.37 -7.92 -2.51
C THR A 41 16.37 -6.82 -2.18
N SER A 42 15.93 -5.57 -2.34
CA SER A 42 16.72 -4.37 -2.06
C SER A 42 16.07 -3.53 -0.96
N GLN A 43 16.89 -2.73 -0.27
CA GLN A 43 16.40 -1.72 0.66
C GLN A 43 15.45 -0.72 -0.03
N ALA A 44 15.72 -0.39 -1.31
CA ALA A 44 14.91 0.52 -2.11
C ALA A 44 13.47 0.02 -2.30
N LEU A 45 13.30 -1.29 -2.56
CA LEU A 45 11.98 -1.91 -2.63
C LEU A 45 11.22 -1.77 -1.30
N ILE A 46 11.85 -2.12 -0.18
CA ILE A 46 11.19 -2.03 1.14
C ILE A 46 10.87 -0.58 1.52
N ASN A 47 11.72 0.38 1.14
CA ASN A 47 11.43 1.81 1.29
C ASN A 47 10.18 2.22 0.50
N ALA A 48 10.02 1.71 -0.73
CA ALA A 48 8.85 1.99 -1.55
C ALA A 48 7.57 1.36 -0.98
N VAL A 49 7.65 0.12 -0.50
CA VAL A 49 6.55 -0.56 0.21
C VAL A 49 6.12 0.25 1.44
N LYS A 50 7.07 0.71 2.26
CA LYS A 50 6.80 1.62 3.39
C LYS A 50 6.14 2.92 2.93
N ALA A 51 6.68 3.54 1.88
CA ALA A 51 6.19 4.81 1.35
C ALA A 51 4.77 4.72 0.80
N ALA A 52 4.35 3.55 0.31
CA ALA A 52 3.00 3.29 -0.14
C ALA A 52 1.98 3.12 1.01
N GLY A 53 2.44 3.02 2.26
CA GLY A 53 1.59 2.99 3.46
C GLY A 53 1.59 1.67 4.21
N PHE A 54 2.21 0.61 3.67
CA PHE A 54 2.39 -0.65 4.37
C PHE A 54 3.35 -0.48 5.57
N ASN A 55 3.11 -1.23 6.64
CA ASN A 55 4.01 -1.23 7.80
C ASN A 55 4.35 -2.62 8.34
N THR A 56 3.86 -3.66 7.68
CA THR A 56 4.20 -5.06 7.93
C THR A 56 4.65 -5.70 6.62
N VAL A 57 5.74 -6.48 6.67
CA VAL A 57 6.20 -7.33 5.56
C VAL A 57 6.18 -8.77 6.04
N ARG A 58 5.39 -9.60 5.38
CA ARG A 58 5.51 -11.06 5.51
C ARG A 58 6.52 -11.53 4.47
N ILE A 59 7.48 -12.31 4.94
CA ILE A 59 8.63 -12.77 4.18
C ILE A 59 8.55 -14.30 4.16
N PRO A 60 7.84 -14.88 3.18
CA PRO A 60 7.91 -16.30 2.90
C PRO A 60 9.37 -16.75 2.75
N CYS A 61 9.80 -17.79 3.47
CA CYS A 61 11.17 -18.29 3.42
C CYS A 61 11.22 -19.81 3.25
N ALA A 62 12.09 -20.27 2.35
CA ALA A 62 12.53 -21.66 2.25
C ALA A 62 13.79 -21.86 3.10
N TRP A 63 13.94 -23.05 3.69
CA TRP A 63 15.05 -23.37 4.59
C TRP A 63 15.60 -24.77 4.34
N ASP A 64 14.75 -25.76 4.08
CA ASP A 64 15.13 -27.17 3.95
C ASP A 64 16.18 -27.39 2.86
N CYS A 65 15.96 -26.76 1.72
CA CYS A 65 16.86 -26.79 0.57
C CYS A 65 18.18 -26.02 0.77
N HIS A 66 18.27 -25.21 1.82
CA HIS A 66 19.48 -24.49 2.23
C HIS A 66 20.20 -25.19 3.38
N THR A 67 20.06 -26.52 3.50
CA THR A 67 20.70 -27.29 4.57
C THR A 67 21.70 -28.31 4.05
N THR A 68 22.71 -28.59 4.87
CA THR A 68 23.60 -29.75 4.72
C THR A 68 23.59 -30.52 6.04
N ASN A 69 23.17 -31.79 6.01
CA ASN A 69 23.02 -32.64 7.20
C ASN A 69 22.18 -31.98 8.32
N GLY A 70 21.14 -31.25 7.94
CA GLY A 70 20.25 -30.54 8.86
C GLY A 70 20.80 -29.23 9.42
N VAL A 71 21.99 -28.77 9.01
CA VAL A 71 22.53 -27.45 9.37
C VAL A 71 22.18 -26.46 8.26
N ILE A 72 21.52 -25.36 8.60
CA ILE A 72 21.17 -24.30 7.66
C ILE A 72 22.45 -23.54 7.28
N ASP A 73 22.62 -23.27 5.98
CA ASP A 73 23.74 -22.48 5.46
C ASP A 73 23.79 -21.11 6.15
N ALA A 74 24.95 -20.79 6.71
CA ALA A 74 25.21 -19.51 7.37
C ALA A 74 25.04 -18.31 6.42
N ALA A 75 25.37 -18.48 5.13
CA ALA A 75 25.17 -17.45 4.12
C ALA A 75 23.67 -17.20 3.87
N TRP A 76 22.84 -18.26 3.91
CA TRP A 76 21.40 -18.12 3.77
C TRP A 76 20.78 -17.41 4.99
N LEU A 77 21.17 -17.80 6.21
CA LEU A 77 20.76 -17.10 7.44
C LEU A 77 21.12 -15.60 7.39
N ALA A 78 22.34 -15.28 6.95
CA ALA A 78 22.79 -13.90 6.78
C ALA A 78 22.00 -13.15 5.70
N ARG A 79 21.61 -13.84 4.63
CA ARG A 79 20.80 -13.24 3.57
C ARG A 79 19.38 -12.93 4.02
N VAL A 80 18.69 -13.88 4.66
CA VAL A 80 17.36 -13.64 5.25
C VAL A 80 17.43 -12.50 6.26
N LYS A 81 18.49 -12.46 7.07
CA LYS A 81 18.73 -11.36 8.02
C LYS A 81 18.85 -10.00 7.34
N THR A 82 19.56 -9.93 6.21
CA THR A 82 19.67 -8.69 5.44
C THR A 82 18.29 -8.18 5.01
N VAL A 83 17.38 -9.06 4.57
CA VAL A 83 16.02 -8.68 4.17
C VAL A 83 15.15 -8.28 5.36
N VAL A 84 15.28 -8.99 6.49
CA VAL A 84 14.66 -8.58 7.76
C VAL A 84 15.14 -7.18 8.16
N ASP A 85 16.45 -6.92 8.10
CA ASP A 85 17.04 -5.61 8.44
C ASP A 85 16.46 -4.49 7.57
N TYR A 86 16.20 -4.72 6.28
CA TYR A 86 15.57 -3.71 5.43
C TYR A 86 14.19 -3.26 5.96
N CYS A 87 13.42 -4.18 6.56
CA CYS A 87 12.14 -3.88 7.18
C CYS A 87 12.33 -3.14 8.51
N ILE A 88 13.21 -3.65 9.38
CA ILE A 88 13.47 -3.07 10.70
C ILE A 88 14.03 -1.64 10.58
N ASN A 89 14.94 -1.39 9.64
CA ASN A 89 15.48 -0.06 9.35
C ASN A 89 14.40 0.96 8.93
N ASN A 90 13.26 0.49 8.41
CA ASN A 90 12.09 1.31 8.06
C ASN A 90 11.03 1.39 9.16
N ASN A 91 11.33 0.90 10.37
CA ASN A 91 10.38 0.79 11.46
C ASN A 91 9.10 0.07 10.99
N MET A 92 9.30 -1.08 10.33
CA MET A 92 8.26 -2.00 9.89
C MET A 92 8.36 -3.31 10.64
N TYR A 93 7.24 -4.02 10.73
CA TYR A 93 7.21 -5.38 11.22
C TYR A 93 7.66 -6.34 10.11
N ALA A 94 8.52 -7.29 10.44
CA ALA A 94 8.92 -8.40 9.59
C ALA A 94 8.37 -9.70 10.18
N ILE A 95 7.76 -10.54 9.34
CA ILE A 95 7.30 -11.88 9.71
C ILE A 95 8.04 -12.88 8.83
N ILE A 96 8.88 -13.72 9.43
CA ILE A 96 9.50 -14.84 8.72
C ILE A 96 8.79 -16.15 9.11
N ASN A 97 8.62 -17.05 8.15
CA ASN A 97 8.06 -18.38 8.37
C ASN A 97 9.03 -19.48 7.92
N ILE A 98 8.60 -20.73 8.04
CA ILE A 98 8.99 -21.79 7.12
C ILE A 98 7.80 -21.94 6.16
N HIS A 99 8.02 -21.64 4.87
CA HIS A 99 6.95 -21.63 3.88
C HIS A 99 6.56 -23.05 3.43
N TRP A 100 5.99 -23.23 2.23
CA TRP A 100 5.80 -24.57 1.64
C TRP A 100 7.10 -25.38 1.68
N ASP A 101 8.23 -24.74 1.34
CA ASP A 101 9.60 -25.25 1.53
C ASP A 101 9.82 -26.66 0.96
N GLY A 102 9.18 -26.96 -0.18
CA GLY A 102 9.22 -28.28 -0.81
C GLY A 102 8.30 -29.33 -0.18
N GLY A 103 7.41 -28.93 0.73
CA GLY A 103 6.31 -29.75 1.25
C GLY A 103 6.65 -30.65 2.44
N TRP A 104 7.88 -30.57 2.98
CA TRP A 104 8.35 -31.51 4.01
C TRP A 104 7.49 -31.51 5.29
N LEU A 105 6.91 -30.37 5.66
CA LEU A 105 5.90 -30.23 6.71
C LEU A 105 4.51 -30.09 6.11
N GLU A 106 4.36 -29.16 5.16
CA GLU A 106 3.06 -28.70 4.68
C GLU A 106 2.20 -29.85 4.14
N ASN A 107 2.80 -30.78 3.39
CA ASN A 107 2.08 -31.93 2.81
C ASN A 107 2.16 -33.19 3.69
N ASN A 108 2.72 -33.10 4.90
CA ASN A 108 3.06 -34.23 5.77
C ASN A 108 2.47 -34.10 7.18
N CYS A 109 1.23 -33.61 7.28
CA CYS A 109 0.45 -33.58 8.53
C CYS A 109 -0.20 -34.95 8.82
N THR A 110 0.62 -36.00 8.87
CA THR A 110 0.18 -37.40 9.07
C THR A 110 0.89 -38.04 10.26
N THR A 111 0.27 -39.06 10.87
CA THR A 111 0.85 -39.75 12.03
C THR A 111 2.17 -40.47 11.70
N SER A 112 2.34 -40.95 10.47
CA SER A 112 3.58 -41.60 10.02
C SER A 112 4.74 -40.62 9.88
N ALA A 113 4.48 -39.39 9.41
CA ALA A 113 5.50 -38.36 9.26
C ALA A 113 5.77 -37.60 10.57
N GLN A 114 4.86 -37.66 11.54
CA GLN A 114 4.84 -36.83 12.75
C GLN A 114 6.18 -36.73 13.48
N SER A 115 6.83 -37.86 13.74
CA SER A 115 8.11 -37.88 14.46
C SER A 115 9.24 -37.20 13.67
N ALA A 116 9.34 -37.49 12.36
CA ALA A 116 10.39 -36.93 11.51
C ALA A 116 10.20 -35.43 11.28
N VAL A 117 8.96 -35.00 11.06
CA VAL A 117 8.61 -33.58 10.87
C VAL A 117 8.83 -32.79 12.16
N ASN A 118 8.45 -33.31 13.33
CA ASN A 118 8.77 -32.66 14.61
C ASN A 118 10.28 -32.50 14.81
N ALA A 119 11.08 -33.54 14.55
CA ALA A 119 12.52 -33.45 14.70
C ALA A 119 13.14 -32.36 13.80
N LYS A 120 12.69 -32.29 12.53
CA LYS A 120 13.14 -31.26 11.58
C LYS A 120 12.67 -29.85 11.99
N GLN A 121 11.40 -29.71 12.38
CA GLN A 121 10.82 -28.46 12.89
C GLN A 121 11.58 -27.94 14.11
N GLN A 122 11.90 -28.81 15.07
CA GLN A 122 12.70 -28.45 16.24
C GLN A 122 14.10 -27.97 15.84
N ASN A 123 14.75 -28.70 14.94
CA ASN A 123 16.10 -28.38 14.49
C ASN A 123 16.15 -27.01 13.80
N TYR A 124 15.31 -26.78 12.79
CA TYR A 124 15.34 -25.55 12.00
C TYR A 124 14.97 -24.34 12.84
N TRP A 125 13.90 -24.42 13.63
CA TRP A 125 13.51 -23.29 14.48
C TRP A 125 14.50 -23.01 15.60
N THR A 126 15.25 -24.00 16.09
CA THR A 126 16.34 -23.75 17.04
C THR A 126 17.46 -22.92 16.40
N GLN A 127 17.84 -23.23 15.15
CA GLN A 127 18.87 -22.49 14.43
C GLN A 127 18.40 -21.07 14.07
N ILE A 128 17.21 -20.95 13.46
CA ILE A 128 16.61 -19.67 13.08
C ILE A 128 16.42 -18.78 14.32
N ALA A 129 15.78 -19.29 15.37
CA ALA A 129 15.53 -18.49 16.57
C ALA A 129 16.84 -18.04 17.23
N ASN A 130 17.87 -18.89 17.32
CA ASN A 130 19.17 -18.47 17.86
C ASN A 130 19.81 -17.35 17.04
N TYR A 131 19.77 -17.44 15.71
CA TYR A 131 20.35 -16.42 14.82
C TYR A 131 19.65 -15.07 14.95
N PHE A 132 18.32 -15.09 15.06
CA PHE A 132 17.47 -13.89 15.16
C PHE A 132 17.14 -13.46 16.60
N LYS A 133 17.85 -14.00 17.61
CA LYS A 133 17.51 -13.87 19.03
C LYS A 133 17.43 -12.44 19.54
N ASN A 134 18.25 -11.54 19.00
CA ASN A 134 18.41 -10.18 19.54
C ASN A 134 17.47 -9.15 18.91
N TYR A 135 16.67 -9.50 17.90
CA TYR A 135 15.68 -8.59 17.33
C TYR A 135 14.60 -8.26 18.36
N ASN A 136 14.11 -7.03 18.35
CA ASN A 136 12.99 -6.59 19.19
C ASN A 136 11.65 -7.13 18.65
N GLU A 137 10.54 -6.56 19.11
CA GLU A 137 9.17 -6.95 18.77
C GLU A 137 8.76 -6.71 17.30
N HIS A 138 9.58 -6.02 16.52
CA HIS A 138 9.33 -5.83 15.10
C HIS A 138 9.60 -7.09 14.28
N LEU A 139 10.27 -8.11 14.83
CA LEU A 139 10.41 -9.42 14.18
C LEU A 139 9.48 -10.45 14.84
N LEU A 140 8.61 -11.07 14.03
CA LEU A 140 7.73 -12.16 14.43
C LEU A 140 8.09 -13.44 13.67
N PHE A 141 7.74 -14.59 14.25
CA PHE A 141 7.93 -15.90 13.63
C PHE A 141 6.58 -16.59 13.40
N ALA A 142 6.35 -17.07 12.20
CA ALA A 142 5.19 -17.86 11.81
C ALA A 142 5.60 -19.33 11.64
N SER A 143 4.93 -20.25 12.34
CA SER A 143 5.44 -21.62 12.50
C SER A 143 5.49 -22.47 11.23
N ALA A 144 4.65 -22.14 10.25
CA ALA A 144 4.40 -22.85 9.00
C ALA A 144 3.73 -21.89 7.99
N ASN A 145 3.19 -22.43 6.90
CA ASN A 145 2.48 -21.68 5.86
C ASN A 145 1.04 -22.15 5.66
N GLU A 146 0.78 -23.18 4.83
CA GLU A 146 -0.57 -23.69 4.55
C GLU A 146 -0.70 -25.21 4.85
N PRO A 147 -0.52 -25.67 6.11
CA PRO A 147 -0.41 -27.09 6.42
C PRO A 147 -1.64 -27.89 5.96
N SER A 148 -1.46 -28.84 5.04
CA SER A 148 -2.52 -29.59 4.38
C SER A 148 -3.26 -30.50 5.38
N VAL A 149 -4.31 -29.96 6.01
CA VAL A 149 -5.12 -30.63 7.03
C VAL A 149 -6.60 -30.41 6.76
N SER A 150 -7.35 -31.51 6.73
CA SER A 150 -8.79 -31.52 6.48
C SER A 150 -9.60 -32.30 7.54
N ASP A 151 -8.94 -32.91 8.52
CA ASP A 151 -9.58 -33.70 9.57
C ASP A 151 -8.95 -33.52 10.96
N ALA A 152 -9.58 -34.12 11.98
CA ALA A 152 -9.14 -34.01 13.37
C ALA A 152 -7.79 -34.71 13.64
N THR A 153 -7.46 -35.77 12.90
CA THR A 153 -6.19 -36.50 13.06
C THR A 153 -5.04 -35.64 12.58
N GLY A 154 -5.15 -35.09 11.37
CA GLY A 154 -4.19 -34.15 10.82
C GLY A 154 -4.05 -32.90 11.68
N MET A 155 -5.15 -32.40 12.26
CA MET A 155 -5.09 -31.26 13.18
C MET A 155 -4.34 -31.59 14.48
N SER A 156 -4.51 -32.79 15.03
CA SER A 156 -3.74 -33.23 16.21
C SER A 156 -2.24 -33.31 15.91
N VAL A 157 -1.88 -33.85 14.74
CA VAL A 157 -0.49 -33.88 14.26
C VAL A 157 0.06 -32.46 14.08
N LEU A 158 -0.69 -31.58 13.41
CA LEU A 158 -0.31 -30.19 13.20
C LEU A 158 -0.12 -29.42 14.51
N LEU A 159 -0.98 -29.64 15.50
CA LEU A 159 -0.81 -29.06 16.83
C LEU A 159 0.51 -29.48 17.48
N SER A 160 0.98 -30.71 17.25
CA SER A 160 2.30 -31.14 17.71
C SER A 160 3.45 -30.37 17.04
N TYR A 161 3.33 -30.08 15.74
CA TYR A 161 4.32 -29.27 15.00
C TYR A 161 4.38 -27.84 15.54
N HIS A 162 3.22 -27.23 15.81
CA HIS A 162 3.13 -25.91 16.42
C HIS A 162 3.72 -25.89 17.83
N GLN A 163 3.44 -26.91 18.65
CA GLN A 163 4.02 -27.02 20.00
C GLN A 163 5.54 -27.16 19.95
N THR A 164 6.06 -27.97 19.03
CA THR A 164 7.50 -28.14 18.81
C THR A 164 8.17 -26.83 18.40
N PHE A 165 7.54 -26.07 17.50
CA PHE A 165 7.98 -24.73 17.13
C PHE A 165 8.04 -23.79 18.35
N VAL A 166 6.96 -23.67 19.13
CA VAL A 166 6.93 -22.81 20.33
C VAL A 166 8.02 -23.20 21.30
N ASN A 167 8.17 -24.51 21.58
CA ASN A 167 9.21 -25.02 22.47
C ASN A 167 10.62 -24.67 21.99
N ALA A 168 10.92 -24.93 20.70
CA ALA A 168 12.22 -24.65 20.10
C ALA A 168 12.57 -23.15 20.20
N VAL A 169 11.65 -22.27 19.82
CA VAL A 169 11.88 -20.82 19.88
C VAL A 169 12.07 -20.35 21.32
N ARG A 170 11.19 -20.74 22.25
CA ARG A 170 11.25 -20.30 23.66
C ARG A 170 12.51 -20.80 24.37
N ALA A 171 12.98 -22.01 24.06
CA ALA A 171 14.19 -22.59 24.61
C ALA A 171 15.46 -21.77 24.30
N THR A 172 15.47 -20.99 23.21
CA THR A 172 16.63 -20.15 22.87
C THR A 172 16.82 -18.94 23.79
N GLY A 173 15.83 -18.57 24.60
CA GLY A 173 15.93 -17.45 25.55
C GLY A 173 16.05 -16.07 24.90
N GLY A 174 16.59 -15.08 25.62
CA GLY A 174 16.67 -13.69 25.15
C GLY A 174 15.30 -13.11 24.79
N ASN A 175 15.21 -12.31 23.72
CA ASN A 175 13.94 -11.76 23.27
C ASN A 175 12.98 -12.85 22.77
N ASN A 176 13.48 -13.99 22.30
CA ASN A 176 12.63 -15.11 21.90
C ASN A 176 11.84 -15.72 23.06
N SER A 177 12.23 -15.49 24.33
CA SER A 177 11.42 -15.88 25.49
C SER A 177 10.10 -15.10 25.61
N SER A 178 9.93 -14.01 24.86
CA SER A 178 8.72 -13.17 24.86
C SER A 178 8.30 -12.64 23.49
N ARG A 179 8.97 -13.05 22.41
CA ARG A 179 8.61 -12.71 21.02
C ARG A 179 7.23 -13.24 20.67
N THR A 180 6.43 -12.42 19.99
CA THR A 180 5.14 -12.87 19.44
C THR A 180 5.36 -13.92 18.35
N LEU A 181 4.66 -15.05 18.49
CA LEU A 181 4.69 -16.16 17.54
C LEU A 181 3.32 -16.32 16.87
N ILE A 182 3.32 -16.79 15.63
CA ILE A 182 2.12 -16.88 14.79
C ILE A 182 1.88 -18.35 14.43
N ILE A 183 0.68 -18.84 14.73
CA ILE A 183 0.27 -20.24 14.59
C ILE A 183 -0.76 -20.36 13.46
N GLN A 184 -0.46 -21.16 12.45
CA GLN A 184 -1.29 -21.30 11.25
C GLN A 184 -2.48 -22.20 11.53
N GLY A 185 -3.64 -21.84 10.96
CA GLY A 185 -4.77 -22.75 10.89
C GLY A 185 -4.55 -23.92 9.91
N PRO A 186 -5.34 -25.00 10.01
CA PRO A 186 -5.32 -26.10 9.05
C PRO A 186 -5.63 -25.60 7.63
N GLY A 187 -4.66 -25.77 6.73
CA GLY A 187 -4.66 -25.28 5.35
C GLY A 187 -4.84 -23.78 5.23
N THR A 188 -4.55 -23.03 6.32
CA THR A 188 -4.90 -21.61 6.50
C THR A 188 -6.34 -21.26 6.10
N ASN A 189 -7.21 -22.28 6.08
CA ASN A 189 -8.59 -22.18 5.64
C ASN A 189 -9.46 -21.78 6.83
N ILE A 190 -10.25 -20.73 6.67
CA ILE A 190 -11.04 -20.13 7.75
C ILE A 190 -12.04 -21.12 8.35
N ASP A 191 -12.75 -21.91 7.53
CA ASP A 191 -13.77 -22.84 8.02
C ASP A 191 -13.16 -24.04 8.74
N ASN A 192 -12.09 -24.61 8.18
CA ASN A 192 -11.32 -25.68 8.84
C ASN A 192 -10.70 -25.17 10.14
N THR A 193 -10.16 -23.94 10.17
CA THR A 193 -9.61 -23.33 11.38
C THR A 193 -10.71 -23.14 12.43
N ASN A 194 -11.87 -22.65 12.02
CA ASN A 194 -13.02 -22.48 12.91
C ASN A 194 -13.54 -23.81 13.48
N THR A 195 -13.46 -24.90 12.72
CA THR A 195 -14.05 -26.19 13.10
C THR A 195 -13.07 -27.13 13.81
N LEU A 196 -11.85 -27.24 13.30
CA LEU A 196 -10.86 -28.24 13.74
C LEU A 196 -9.89 -27.69 14.80
N MET A 197 -9.46 -26.43 14.69
CA MET A 197 -8.44 -25.86 15.56
C MET A 197 -9.03 -25.34 16.88
N ASN A 198 -9.35 -26.24 17.80
CA ASN A 198 -10.05 -25.89 19.05
C ASN A 198 -9.11 -25.62 20.24
N THR A 199 -7.81 -25.81 20.05
CA THR A 199 -6.77 -25.45 21.02
C THR A 199 -5.57 -24.82 20.30
N LEU A 200 -4.83 -24.00 21.03
CA LEU A 200 -3.52 -23.47 20.62
C LEU A 200 -2.41 -24.22 21.35
N PRO A 201 -1.16 -24.21 20.83
CA PRO A 201 -0.02 -24.72 21.60
C PRO A 201 0.11 -23.98 22.93
N THR A 202 0.58 -24.69 23.95
CA THR A 202 0.87 -24.10 25.27
C THR A 202 2.13 -23.27 25.17
N ASP A 203 2.05 -22.01 25.62
CA ASP A 203 3.18 -21.09 25.71
C ASP A 203 3.48 -20.81 27.19
N PRO A 204 4.74 -20.93 27.66
CA PRO A 204 5.12 -20.59 29.05
C PRO A 204 4.93 -19.10 29.41
N ILE A 205 4.62 -18.25 28.44
CA ILE A 205 4.29 -16.84 28.64
C ILE A 205 2.93 -16.50 28.03
N ALA A 206 2.08 -15.83 28.81
CA ALA A 206 0.74 -15.45 28.38
C ALA A 206 0.76 -14.39 27.27
N ASN A 207 -0.26 -14.42 26.41
CA ASN A 207 -0.55 -13.37 25.43
C ASN A 207 0.61 -13.10 24.45
N ARG A 208 1.25 -14.16 23.94
CA ARG A 208 2.35 -14.08 22.95
C ARG A 208 2.10 -14.87 21.66
N LEU A 209 0.86 -15.30 21.43
CA LEU A 209 0.47 -16.01 20.22
C LEU A 209 -0.51 -15.17 19.39
N MET A 210 -0.37 -15.27 18.07
CA MET A 210 -1.36 -14.89 17.06
C MET A 210 -1.79 -16.13 16.27
N VAL A 211 -2.93 -16.06 15.59
CA VAL A 211 -3.39 -17.09 14.64
C VAL A 211 -3.30 -16.56 13.21
N GLU A 212 -2.94 -17.41 12.25
CA GLU A 212 -2.86 -17.07 10.83
C GLU A 212 -3.81 -17.90 9.98
N VAL A 213 -4.52 -17.21 9.08
CA VAL A 213 -5.36 -17.76 8.00
C VAL A 213 -5.09 -16.99 6.72
N HIS A 214 -5.45 -17.53 5.56
CA HIS A 214 -5.35 -16.88 4.26
C HIS A 214 -6.74 -16.74 3.63
N TYR A 215 -6.88 -15.85 2.65
CA TYR A 215 -8.18 -15.57 2.03
C TYR A 215 -8.08 -15.31 0.51
N TYR A 216 -8.50 -16.30 -0.27
CA TYR A 216 -8.59 -16.23 -1.74
C TYR A 216 -9.99 -16.63 -2.25
N THR A 217 -11.03 -16.36 -1.45
CA THR A 217 -12.42 -16.70 -1.81
C THR A 217 -13.08 -15.55 -2.58
N PRO A 218 -13.73 -15.81 -3.75
CA PRO A 218 -13.78 -17.08 -4.45
C PRO A 218 -12.53 -17.27 -5.33
N TRP A 219 -12.02 -18.50 -5.40
CA TRP A 219 -10.80 -18.81 -6.13
C TRP A 219 -10.91 -18.47 -7.63
N GLN A 220 -12.10 -18.66 -8.22
CA GLN A 220 -12.43 -18.29 -9.59
C GLN A 220 -12.12 -16.82 -9.91
N PHE A 221 -12.26 -15.92 -8.93
CA PHE A 221 -11.91 -14.50 -9.08
C PHE A 221 -10.45 -14.25 -8.68
N CYS A 222 -10.04 -14.77 -7.53
CA CYS A 222 -8.79 -14.40 -6.89
C CYS A 222 -7.54 -14.94 -7.58
N GLY A 223 -7.58 -16.15 -8.15
CA GLY A 223 -6.38 -16.78 -8.71
C GLY A 223 -6.56 -17.81 -9.82
N LEU A 224 -7.79 -18.23 -10.16
CA LEU A 224 -7.99 -19.16 -11.27
C LEU A 224 -7.60 -18.52 -12.62
N THR A 225 -6.60 -19.05 -13.31
CA THR A 225 -6.05 -18.48 -14.55
C THR A 225 -6.67 -19.02 -15.84
N GLU A 226 -7.39 -20.13 -15.76
CA GLU A 226 -8.11 -20.75 -16.88
C GLU A 226 -9.39 -21.44 -16.40
N ASP A 227 -10.36 -21.61 -17.29
CA ASP A 227 -11.59 -22.31 -16.94
C ASP A 227 -11.30 -23.78 -16.63
N ALA A 228 -11.84 -24.27 -15.51
CA ALA A 228 -11.72 -25.65 -15.10
C ALA A 228 -13.07 -26.37 -15.21
N SER A 229 -13.04 -27.71 -15.25
CA SER A 229 -14.26 -28.53 -15.31
C SER A 229 -15.22 -28.29 -14.15
N TRP A 230 -14.70 -27.87 -12.99
CA TRP A 230 -15.47 -27.58 -11.78
C TRP A 230 -15.89 -26.12 -11.64
N GLY A 231 -15.44 -25.22 -12.52
CA GLY A 231 -15.78 -23.80 -12.45
C GLY A 231 -15.05 -22.92 -13.45
N SER A 232 -15.74 -21.89 -13.94
CA SER A 232 -15.19 -20.89 -14.84
C SER A 232 -14.56 -19.72 -14.08
N MET A 233 -13.61 -19.02 -14.70
CA MET A 233 -13.04 -17.78 -14.18
C MET A 233 -14.12 -16.72 -13.98
N PHE A 234 -14.00 -15.99 -12.87
CA PHE A 234 -14.72 -14.75 -12.64
C PHE A 234 -13.82 -13.57 -12.99
N TYR A 235 -14.35 -12.63 -13.77
CA TYR A 235 -13.69 -11.37 -14.10
C TYR A 235 -14.23 -10.22 -13.26
N TYR A 236 -15.46 -10.35 -12.76
CA TYR A 236 -16.18 -9.28 -12.08
C TYR A 236 -16.69 -9.76 -10.73
N TRP A 237 -16.47 -8.96 -9.70
CA TRP A 237 -16.82 -9.29 -8.32
C TRP A 237 -17.34 -8.05 -7.61
N GLY A 238 -18.37 -8.24 -6.79
CA GLY A 238 -18.89 -7.24 -5.87
C GLY A 238 -20.12 -6.51 -6.40
N ASN A 239 -20.98 -6.13 -5.47
CA ASN A 239 -22.23 -5.44 -5.76
C ASN A 239 -21.97 -4.12 -6.50
N GLY A 240 -22.60 -3.98 -7.67
CA GLY A 240 -22.41 -2.81 -8.54
C GLY A 240 -21.20 -2.87 -9.48
N TYR A 241 -20.46 -3.99 -9.51
CA TYR A 241 -19.33 -4.21 -10.41
C TYR A 241 -19.50 -5.41 -11.35
N HIS A 242 -20.68 -6.02 -11.38
CA HIS A 242 -21.01 -7.06 -12.35
C HIS A 242 -21.12 -6.49 -13.77
N SER A 243 -20.63 -7.25 -14.76
CA SER A 243 -20.80 -6.94 -16.17
C SER A 243 -22.21 -7.27 -16.64
N ALA A 244 -22.78 -6.36 -17.45
CA ALA A 244 -24.04 -6.58 -18.15
C ALA A 244 -23.87 -7.34 -19.47
N THR A 245 -22.64 -7.45 -19.99
CA THR A 245 -22.32 -8.05 -21.30
C THR A 245 -21.63 -9.41 -21.17
N GLU A 246 -20.77 -9.58 -20.17
CA GLU A 246 -20.06 -10.82 -19.86
C GLU A 246 -20.62 -11.46 -18.58
N THR A 247 -21.94 -11.69 -18.55
CA THR A 247 -22.65 -12.15 -17.34
C THR A 247 -22.18 -13.51 -16.83
N SER A 248 -21.70 -14.39 -17.71
CA SER A 248 -21.10 -15.68 -17.34
C SER A 248 -19.75 -15.56 -16.62
N ARG A 249 -19.16 -14.36 -16.59
CA ARG A 249 -17.89 -14.04 -15.91
C ARG A 249 -18.11 -13.25 -14.62
N ASN A 250 -19.35 -12.99 -14.23
CA ASN A 250 -19.67 -12.42 -12.91
C ASN A 250 -19.51 -13.48 -11.82
N ALA A 251 -19.03 -13.06 -10.65
CA ALA A 251 -19.02 -13.91 -9.49
C ALA A 251 -20.45 -14.35 -9.14
N THR A 252 -20.65 -15.66 -9.01
CA THR A 252 -21.94 -16.25 -8.65
C THR A 252 -22.00 -16.66 -7.18
N TRP A 253 -20.87 -16.57 -6.47
CA TRP A 253 -20.71 -16.87 -5.06
C TRP A 253 -19.43 -16.18 -4.53
N GLY A 254 -19.25 -16.15 -3.21
CA GLY A 254 -18.03 -15.63 -2.60
C GLY A 254 -17.95 -14.11 -2.55
N GLU A 255 -19.07 -13.41 -2.62
CA GLU A 255 -19.11 -11.94 -2.60
C GLU A 255 -19.06 -11.37 -1.16
N GLU A 256 -19.53 -10.14 -0.95
CA GLU A 256 -19.35 -9.41 0.32
C GLU A 256 -19.88 -10.17 1.55
N SER A 257 -21.01 -10.86 1.42
CA SER A 257 -21.61 -11.63 2.52
C SER A 257 -20.72 -12.80 2.97
N GLU A 258 -19.96 -13.39 2.05
CA GLU A 258 -19.01 -14.46 2.35
C GLU A 258 -17.77 -13.90 3.05
N VAL A 259 -17.28 -12.73 2.65
CA VAL A 259 -16.21 -12.02 3.37
C VAL A 259 -16.64 -11.74 4.82
N GLU A 260 -17.85 -11.22 5.02
CA GLU A 260 -18.40 -10.95 6.35
C GLU A 260 -18.53 -12.22 7.21
N ARG A 261 -19.05 -13.30 6.61
CA ARG A 261 -19.17 -14.60 7.28
C ARG A 261 -17.79 -15.13 7.69
N ALA A 262 -16.89 -15.30 6.73
CA ALA A 262 -15.60 -15.94 6.94
C ALA A 262 -14.75 -15.18 7.96
N LEU A 263 -14.57 -13.86 7.77
CA LEU A 263 -13.80 -13.05 8.73
C LEU A 263 -14.53 -12.93 10.07
N GLY A 264 -15.87 -12.98 10.09
CA GLY A 264 -16.69 -13.02 11.31
C GLY A 264 -16.44 -14.26 12.17
N LEU A 265 -16.14 -15.42 11.57
CA LEU A 265 -15.75 -16.63 12.30
C LEU A 265 -14.43 -16.43 13.05
N MET A 266 -13.42 -15.88 12.36
CA MET A 266 -12.12 -15.59 12.98
C MET A 266 -12.22 -14.53 14.07
N LYS A 267 -13.09 -13.54 13.86
CA LYS A 267 -13.38 -12.54 14.89
C LYS A 267 -13.90 -13.20 16.17
N SER A 268 -14.95 -14.01 16.01
CA SER A 268 -15.68 -14.63 17.11
C SER A 268 -14.83 -15.65 17.85
N LYS A 269 -14.04 -16.45 17.13
CA LYS A 269 -13.20 -17.49 17.72
C LYS A 269 -11.94 -16.95 18.38
N TYR A 270 -11.28 -15.94 17.80
CA TYR A 270 -9.96 -15.51 18.26
C TYR A 270 -9.93 -14.06 18.74
N THR A 271 -10.27 -13.09 17.90
CA THR A 271 -10.04 -11.67 18.23
C THR A 271 -10.87 -11.21 19.44
N ASN A 272 -12.13 -11.66 19.57
CA ASN A 272 -12.98 -11.38 20.73
C ASN A 272 -12.42 -11.99 22.02
N ASN A 273 -11.62 -13.06 21.90
CA ASN A 273 -10.94 -13.74 23.00
C ASN A 273 -9.52 -13.21 23.21
N GLY A 274 -9.19 -12.06 22.62
CA GLY A 274 -7.90 -11.39 22.78
C GLY A 274 -6.75 -12.04 22.00
N ILE A 275 -7.02 -12.99 21.10
CA ILE A 275 -5.98 -13.60 20.25
C ILE A 275 -5.98 -12.86 18.90
N PRO A 276 -4.95 -12.08 18.55
CA PRO A 276 -4.91 -11.39 17.26
C PRO A 276 -4.85 -12.39 16.11
N VAL A 277 -5.46 -12.02 14.98
CA VAL A 277 -5.46 -12.83 13.76
C VAL A 277 -4.71 -12.09 12.66
N LEU A 278 -3.81 -12.79 12.01
CA LEU A 278 -3.17 -12.39 10.76
C LEU A 278 -3.92 -13.04 9.60
N MET A 279 -4.44 -12.24 8.68
CA MET A 279 -4.79 -12.74 7.36
C MET A 279 -3.52 -12.67 6.50
N GLY A 280 -2.71 -13.72 6.59
CA GLY A 280 -1.32 -13.75 6.11
C GLY A 280 -1.17 -13.58 4.60
N GLU A 281 -2.21 -13.92 3.85
CA GLU A 281 -2.28 -13.74 2.41
C GLU A 281 -3.71 -13.46 1.97
N PHE A 282 -3.87 -12.48 1.08
CA PHE A 282 -5.08 -12.26 0.30
C PHE A 282 -4.74 -11.44 -0.95
N GLY A 283 -5.58 -11.50 -1.98
CA GLY A 283 -5.43 -10.65 -3.15
C GLY A 283 -6.17 -11.19 -4.35
N THR A 284 -6.05 -10.48 -5.47
CA THR A 284 -6.70 -10.85 -6.73
C THR A 284 -5.77 -10.63 -7.92
N ILE A 285 -5.67 -11.63 -8.79
CA ILE A 285 -4.92 -11.51 -10.03
C ILE A 285 -5.50 -10.44 -10.95
N LYS A 286 -4.59 -9.72 -11.63
CA LYS A 286 -4.86 -8.88 -12.78
C LYS A 286 -5.02 -9.75 -14.02
N ARG A 287 -6.07 -9.48 -14.80
CA ARG A 287 -6.36 -10.20 -16.04
C ARG A 287 -6.32 -9.26 -17.24
N THR A 288 -5.92 -9.80 -18.38
CA THR A 288 -5.90 -9.09 -19.67
C THR A 288 -6.99 -9.53 -20.63
N ASN A 289 -7.70 -10.63 -20.32
CA ASN A 289 -8.76 -11.21 -21.14
C ASN A 289 -10.19 -10.66 -20.95
N PRO A 290 -10.56 -9.88 -19.90
CA PRO A 290 -11.92 -9.32 -19.83
C PRO A 290 -12.18 -8.34 -20.97
N SER A 291 -13.39 -8.36 -21.55
CA SER A 291 -13.78 -7.41 -22.60
C SER A 291 -13.88 -5.97 -22.08
N ASP A 292 -14.21 -5.81 -20.79
CA ASP A 292 -14.13 -4.54 -20.06
C ASP A 292 -13.01 -4.57 -19.00
N PRO A 293 -11.77 -4.27 -19.40
CA PRO A 293 -10.63 -4.24 -18.47
C PRO A 293 -10.77 -3.16 -17.39
N SER A 294 -11.55 -2.11 -17.62
CA SER A 294 -11.77 -1.05 -16.62
C SER A 294 -12.72 -1.52 -15.52
N LEU A 295 -13.79 -2.24 -15.88
CA LEU A 295 -14.70 -2.85 -14.90
C LEU A 295 -14.00 -3.96 -14.10
N HIS A 296 -13.19 -4.80 -14.75
CA HIS A 296 -12.39 -5.81 -14.05
C HIS A 296 -11.43 -5.16 -13.03
N GLN A 297 -10.71 -4.10 -13.44
CA GLN A 297 -9.85 -3.36 -12.53
C GLN A 297 -10.65 -2.75 -11.36
N ALA A 298 -11.83 -2.18 -11.63
CA ALA A 298 -12.70 -1.64 -10.59
C ALA A 298 -13.20 -2.73 -9.61
N SER A 299 -13.55 -3.93 -10.09
CA SER A 299 -13.86 -5.09 -9.23
C SER A 299 -12.68 -5.48 -8.34
N ARG A 300 -11.45 -5.51 -8.89
CA ARG A 300 -10.24 -5.83 -8.10
C ARG A 300 -9.99 -4.79 -7.02
N GLU A 301 -10.07 -3.51 -7.35
CA GLU A 301 -9.93 -2.41 -6.39
C GLU A 301 -11.00 -2.52 -5.30
N TYR A 302 -12.26 -2.78 -5.67
CA TYR A 302 -13.33 -2.93 -4.70
C TYR A 302 -13.13 -4.13 -3.77
N PHE A 303 -12.77 -5.30 -4.29
CA PHE A 303 -12.44 -6.48 -3.49
C PHE A 303 -11.35 -6.16 -2.46
N ASN A 304 -10.22 -5.62 -2.92
CA ASN A 304 -9.08 -5.34 -2.04
C ASN A 304 -9.44 -4.30 -0.96
N ARG A 305 -10.23 -3.28 -1.30
CA ARG A 305 -10.75 -2.31 -0.30
C ARG A 305 -11.70 -2.96 0.69
N TYR A 306 -12.66 -3.76 0.21
CA TYR A 306 -13.69 -4.37 1.05
C TYR A 306 -13.10 -5.38 2.02
N VAL A 307 -12.27 -6.31 1.52
CA VAL A 307 -11.61 -7.33 2.34
C VAL A 307 -10.68 -6.69 3.37
N THR A 308 -9.87 -5.71 2.98
CA THR A 308 -8.99 -4.97 3.91
C THR A 308 -9.80 -4.29 5.01
N GLY A 309 -10.86 -3.55 4.66
CA GLY A 309 -11.70 -2.85 5.62
C GLY A 309 -12.45 -3.79 6.55
N SER A 310 -12.99 -4.89 6.01
CA SER A 310 -13.69 -5.90 6.79
C SER A 310 -12.76 -6.61 7.78
N ALA A 311 -11.53 -6.94 7.36
CA ALA A 311 -10.52 -7.53 8.24
C ALA A 311 -10.18 -6.60 9.41
N ILE A 312 -9.86 -5.33 9.12
CA ILE A 312 -9.47 -4.37 10.16
C ILE A 312 -10.61 -4.07 11.13
N ALA A 313 -11.85 -3.92 10.63
CA ALA A 313 -13.03 -3.74 11.48
C ALA A 313 -13.27 -4.93 12.44
N LYS A 314 -12.69 -6.09 12.14
CA LYS A 314 -12.75 -7.31 12.94
C LYS A 314 -11.47 -7.59 13.72
N GLY A 315 -10.52 -6.67 13.77
CA GLY A 315 -9.25 -6.84 14.49
C GLY A 315 -8.30 -7.84 13.83
N ILE A 316 -8.45 -8.06 12.53
CA ILE A 316 -7.62 -8.96 11.71
C ILE A 316 -6.65 -8.10 10.90
N ILE A 317 -5.38 -8.49 10.86
CA ILE A 317 -4.33 -7.78 10.14
C ILE A 317 -4.26 -8.32 8.69
N PRO A 318 -4.63 -7.55 7.66
CA PRO A 318 -4.60 -7.99 6.28
C PRO A 318 -3.19 -7.85 5.68
N VAL A 319 -2.68 -8.90 5.03
CA VAL A 319 -1.38 -8.90 4.34
C VAL A 319 -1.56 -9.28 2.87
N TYR A 320 -1.39 -8.31 1.97
CA TYR A 320 -1.60 -8.50 0.54
C TYR A 320 -0.55 -9.44 -0.05
N TRP A 321 -0.96 -10.39 -0.88
CA TRP A 321 -0.06 -11.26 -1.64
C TRP A 321 0.41 -10.57 -2.91
N ASP A 322 1.72 -10.31 -2.99
CA ASP A 322 2.40 -9.79 -4.17
C ASP A 322 3.49 -10.79 -4.53
N ASN A 323 3.36 -11.43 -5.69
CA ASN A 323 4.31 -12.43 -6.21
C ASN A 323 5.40 -11.80 -7.10
N GLY A 324 5.35 -10.48 -7.34
CA GLY A 324 6.25 -9.75 -8.23
C GLY A 324 6.05 -10.01 -9.74
N ALA A 325 5.12 -10.90 -10.12
CA ALA A 325 4.69 -11.14 -11.48
C ALA A 325 3.48 -10.27 -11.87
N SER A 326 3.21 -10.12 -13.17
CA SER A 326 2.24 -9.13 -13.68
C SER A 326 0.78 -9.33 -13.25
N ASP A 327 0.46 -10.47 -12.63
CA ASP A 327 -0.87 -10.82 -12.13
C ASP A 327 -1.12 -10.26 -10.72
N PHE A 328 -0.24 -10.49 -9.73
CA PHE A 328 -0.39 -9.96 -8.37
C PHE A 328 0.49 -8.74 -8.06
N ALA A 329 1.47 -8.40 -8.89
CA ALA A 329 2.42 -7.34 -8.57
C ALA A 329 1.78 -5.95 -8.49
N ILE A 330 1.93 -5.32 -7.33
CA ILE A 330 1.63 -3.90 -7.13
C ILE A 330 2.90 -3.03 -7.11
N PHE A 331 4.09 -3.64 -7.11
CA PHE A 331 5.38 -2.99 -7.30
C PHE A 331 6.24 -3.64 -8.38
N ASN A 332 6.98 -2.82 -9.13
CA ASN A 332 8.15 -3.26 -9.87
C ASN A 332 9.30 -3.50 -8.88
N ARG A 333 9.73 -4.75 -8.74
CA ARG A 333 10.74 -5.16 -7.75
C ARG A 333 12.14 -4.58 -7.99
N ASN A 334 12.48 -4.23 -9.24
CA ASN A 334 13.79 -3.66 -9.58
C ASN A 334 13.88 -2.18 -9.21
N THR A 335 12.81 -1.42 -9.43
CA THR A 335 12.82 0.05 -9.28
C THR A 335 12.10 0.54 -8.03
N GLY A 336 11.26 -0.30 -7.40
CA GLY A 336 10.34 0.09 -6.34
C GLY A 336 9.14 0.91 -6.83
N ALA A 337 8.99 1.14 -8.14
CA ALA A 337 7.85 1.87 -8.67
C ALA A 337 6.54 1.09 -8.49
N ILE A 338 5.46 1.79 -8.12
CA ILE A 338 4.13 1.18 -8.03
C ILE A 338 3.63 0.85 -9.45
N THR A 339 3.24 -0.41 -9.69
CA THR A 339 2.71 -0.90 -10.97
C THR A 339 1.18 -0.95 -11.01
N ASP A 340 0.54 -1.01 -9.85
CA ASP A 340 -0.92 -1.00 -9.72
C ASP A 340 -1.36 -0.04 -8.61
N GLN A 341 -1.38 1.24 -8.95
CA GLN A 341 -1.76 2.31 -8.01
C GLN A 341 -3.21 2.18 -7.53
N GLY A 342 -4.09 1.58 -8.35
CA GLY A 342 -5.49 1.37 -8.01
C GLY A 342 -5.63 0.43 -6.82
N VAL A 343 -4.98 -0.73 -6.88
CA VAL A 343 -5.00 -1.71 -5.77
C VAL A 343 -4.31 -1.17 -4.52
N VAL A 344 -3.17 -0.48 -4.65
CA VAL A 344 -2.53 0.20 -3.50
C VAL A 344 -3.50 1.18 -2.82
N ASN A 345 -4.15 2.04 -3.60
CA ASN A 345 -5.11 3.01 -3.07
C ASN A 345 -6.30 2.32 -2.39
N ALA A 346 -6.82 1.25 -2.99
CA ALA A 346 -7.92 0.47 -2.44
C ALA A 346 -7.59 -0.14 -1.07
N ILE A 347 -6.41 -0.76 -0.95
CA ILE A 347 -5.92 -1.33 0.31
C ILE A 347 -5.76 -0.21 1.35
N MET A 348 -5.14 0.91 1.00
CA MET A 348 -4.96 2.03 1.93
C MET A 348 -6.29 2.63 2.39
N GLN A 349 -7.27 2.77 1.48
CA GLN A 349 -8.64 3.19 1.83
C GLN A 349 -9.31 2.22 2.79
N GLY A 350 -9.22 0.91 2.53
CA GLY A 350 -9.73 -0.13 3.42
C GLY A 350 -9.07 -0.09 4.79
N SER A 351 -7.79 0.29 4.86
CA SER A 351 -7.03 0.29 6.12
C SER A 351 -7.43 1.34 7.16
N GLY A 352 -8.38 2.23 6.82
CA GLY A 352 -8.66 3.43 7.62
C GLY A 352 -7.49 4.42 7.64
N GLY A 353 -6.39 4.11 6.95
CA GLY A 353 -5.32 5.05 6.68
C GLY A 353 -5.90 6.25 5.94
N SER A 354 -5.71 7.43 6.50
CA SER A 354 -5.90 8.71 5.82
C SER A 354 -4.88 8.91 4.69
N GLY A 355 -4.65 7.88 3.86
CA GLY A 355 -4.17 8.03 2.50
C GLY A 355 -5.30 8.57 1.63
N THR A 356 -5.90 9.69 2.05
CA THR A 356 -6.70 10.50 1.15
C THR A 356 -5.73 11.08 0.14
N THR A 357 -5.52 10.36 -0.95
CA THR A 357 -4.75 10.83 -2.09
C THR A 357 -5.52 11.99 -2.69
N TYR A 358 -5.07 13.20 -2.37
CA TYR A 358 -5.63 14.40 -2.98
C TYR A 358 -5.10 14.52 -4.39
N VAL A 359 -5.97 14.91 -5.30
CA VAL A 359 -5.64 15.18 -6.69
C VAL A 359 -6.00 16.61 -7.03
N THR A 360 -5.32 17.16 -8.03
CA THR A 360 -5.76 18.35 -8.75
C THR A 360 -6.30 17.95 -10.11
N LEU A 361 -7.40 18.57 -10.54
CA LEU A 361 -7.99 18.34 -11.86
C LEU A 361 -7.82 19.61 -12.70
N THR A 362 -6.96 19.55 -13.71
CA THR A 362 -6.62 20.70 -14.56
C THR A 362 -7.34 20.61 -15.90
N ASN A 363 -8.04 21.67 -16.29
CA ASN A 363 -8.73 21.73 -17.57
C ASN A 363 -7.72 21.76 -18.71
N ARG A 364 -7.91 20.91 -19.73
CA ARG A 364 -7.00 20.83 -20.88
C ARG A 364 -7.00 22.11 -21.72
N ALA A 365 -8.13 22.80 -21.83
CA ALA A 365 -8.24 23.99 -22.68
C ALA A 365 -7.64 25.24 -22.00
N THR A 366 -7.88 25.41 -20.71
CA THR A 366 -7.57 26.67 -20.00
C THR A 366 -6.39 26.57 -19.05
N GLY A 367 -5.99 25.36 -18.63
CA GLY A 367 -4.96 25.16 -17.61
C GLY A 367 -5.41 25.51 -16.18
N LEU A 368 -6.67 25.89 -15.99
CA LEU A 368 -7.24 26.17 -14.66
C LEU A 368 -7.65 24.88 -13.95
N LEU A 369 -7.53 24.88 -12.62
CA LEU A 369 -7.90 23.74 -11.77
C LEU A 369 -9.34 23.88 -11.30
N ILE A 370 -10.04 22.76 -11.12
CA ILE A 370 -11.33 22.72 -10.41
C ILE A 370 -11.12 23.24 -8.97
N ASP A 371 -11.88 24.27 -8.59
CA ASP A 371 -11.74 24.98 -7.33
C ASP A 371 -13.08 25.11 -6.60
N GLY A 372 -13.13 24.62 -5.35
CA GLY A 372 -14.31 24.71 -4.49
C GLY A 372 -14.56 26.10 -3.90
N MET A 373 -13.63 27.04 -4.07
CA MET A 373 -13.64 28.44 -3.65
C MET A 373 -13.80 28.66 -2.14
N GLY A 374 -13.64 27.61 -1.32
CA GLY A 374 -13.93 27.65 0.10
C GLY A 374 -15.41 27.80 0.43
N ARG A 375 -16.30 27.57 -0.56
CA ARG A 375 -17.75 27.70 -0.40
C ARG A 375 -18.29 26.45 0.31
N THR A 376 -18.90 26.63 1.48
CA THR A 376 -19.33 25.53 2.36
C THR A 376 -20.84 25.27 2.38
N ALA A 377 -21.64 26.13 1.75
CA ALA A 377 -23.09 25.94 1.68
C ALA A 377 -23.49 25.01 0.52
N ASN A 378 -24.48 24.16 0.76
CA ASN A 378 -25.07 23.30 -0.28
C ASN A 378 -25.60 24.13 -1.45
N GLY A 379 -25.27 23.69 -2.66
CA GLY A 379 -25.71 24.32 -3.90
C GLY A 379 -24.87 25.51 -4.36
N CYS A 380 -23.78 25.82 -3.66
CA CYS A 380 -22.78 26.75 -4.14
C CYS A 380 -22.16 26.27 -5.45
N ASN A 381 -21.89 27.19 -6.37
CA ASN A 381 -21.25 26.87 -7.64
C ASN A 381 -19.83 26.34 -7.40
N CYS A 382 -19.43 25.35 -8.20
CA CYS A 382 -18.04 24.93 -8.32
C CYS A 382 -17.36 25.80 -9.39
N SER A 383 -16.15 26.27 -9.13
CA SER A 383 -15.47 27.23 -10.01
C SER A 383 -14.13 26.66 -10.47
N GLN A 384 -13.36 27.47 -11.20
CA GLN A 384 -12.01 27.14 -11.63
C GLN A 384 -11.04 28.29 -11.34
N TRP A 385 -9.79 27.94 -11.06
CA TRP A 385 -8.76 28.89 -10.66
C TRP A 385 -7.36 28.41 -11.05
N SER A 386 -6.44 29.34 -11.31
CA SER A 386 -5.04 29.04 -11.62
C SER A 386 -4.38 28.31 -10.46
N ASN A 387 -3.47 27.36 -10.71
CA ASN A 387 -2.84 26.61 -9.63
C ASN A 387 -2.21 27.53 -8.56
N SER A 388 -2.70 27.43 -7.33
CA SER A 388 -2.21 28.18 -6.16
C SER A 388 -1.79 27.25 -5.02
N GLY A 389 -1.91 25.93 -5.20
CA GLY A 389 -1.71 24.94 -4.14
C GLY A 389 -2.80 24.94 -3.06
N SER A 390 -3.88 25.72 -3.22
CA SER A 390 -4.95 25.85 -2.22
C SER A 390 -5.64 24.51 -1.99
N ASN A 391 -6.04 24.22 -0.75
CA ASN A 391 -6.87 23.05 -0.44
C ASN A 391 -8.22 23.08 -1.20
N ASN A 392 -8.69 24.25 -1.65
CA ASN A 392 -9.89 24.36 -2.47
C ASN A 392 -9.71 23.73 -3.86
N GLN A 393 -8.46 23.57 -4.32
CA GLN A 393 -8.11 22.99 -5.63
C GLN A 393 -7.85 21.49 -5.57
N GLN A 394 -7.99 20.91 -4.37
CA GLN A 394 -7.58 19.55 -4.08
C GLN A 394 -8.81 18.71 -3.80
N TRP A 395 -8.87 17.55 -4.43
CA TRP A 395 -10.06 16.71 -4.44
C TRP A 395 -9.70 15.27 -4.11
N VAL A 396 -10.65 14.55 -3.54
CA VAL A 396 -10.61 13.09 -3.39
C VAL A 396 -11.52 12.52 -4.45
N ILE A 397 -11.01 11.59 -5.26
CA ILE A 397 -11.86 10.81 -6.16
C ILE A 397 -12.22 9.54 -5.40
N GLU A 398 -13.47 9.46 -4.94
CA GLU A 398 -14.02 8.32 -4.22
C GLU A 398 -14.82 7.45 -5.18
N THR A 399 -14.65 6.12 -5.11
CA THR A 399 -15.46 5.18 -5.90
C THR A 399 -16.88 5.08 -5.35
N ALA A 400 -17.89 5.07 -6.21
CA ALA A 400 -19.30 4.84 -5.88
C ALA A 400 -19.94 3.90 -6.92
N GLY A 401 -19.78 2.58 -6.74
CA GLY A 401 -20.11 1.59 -7.77
C GLY A 401 -19.22 1.78 -9.01
N SER A 402 -19.81 1.74 -10.21
CA SER A 402 -19.11 2.06 -11.47
C SER A 402 -18.87 3.57 -11.71
N TYR A 403 -19.28 4.42 -10.77
CA TYR A 403 -19.13 5.87 -10.85
C TYR A 403 -18.06 6.36 -9.86
N VAL A 404 -17.70 7.64 -9.98
CA VAL A 404 -16.88 8.33 -8.99
C VAL A 404 -17.62 9.53 -8.41
N LYS A 405 -17.24 9.90 -7.18
CA LYS A 405 -17.61 11.16 -6.55
C LYS A 405 -16.34 11.95 -6.29
N LEU A 406 -16.38 13.27 -6.50
CA LEU A 406 -15.23 14.15 -6.27
C LEU A 406 -15.48 14.99 -5.02
N LYS A 407 -14.78 14.70 -3.92
CA LYS A 407 -14.91 15.42 -2.64
C LYS A 407 -13.83 16.48 -2.51
N ASN A 408 -14.22 17.73 -2.27
CA ASN A 408 -13.26 18.81 -2.04
C ASN A 408 -12.53 18.63 -0.71
N ARG A 409 -11.21 18.84 -0.69
CA ARG A 409 -10.38 18.75 0.52
C ARG A 409 -10.72 19.82 1.55
N ALA A 410 -10.92 21.06 1.11
CA ALA A 410 -11.14 22.18 2.02
C ALA A 410 -12.54 22.17 2.64
N THR A 411 -13.57 21.88 1.84
CA THR A 411 -14.97 22.04 2.27
C THR A 411 -15.64 20.72 2.63
N GLY A 412 -15.12 19.59 2.16
CA GLY A 412 -15.74 18.26 2.31
C GLY A 412 -16.99 18.05 1.45
N LEU A 413 -17.38 19.04 0.63
CA LEU A 413 -18.51 18.94 -0.30
C LEU A 413 -18.11 18.17 -1.56
N TYR A 414 -19.08 17.55 -2.20
CA TYR A 414 -18.91 16.80 -3.44
C TYR A 414 -19.32 17.62 -4.66
N LEU A 415 -18.58 17.48 -5.75
CA LEU A 415 -18.97 18.01 -7.05
C LEU A 415 -20.33 17.43 -7.49
N ASP A 416 -21.26 18.30 -7.83
CA ASP A 416 -22.68 17.96 -8.02
C ASP A 416 -23.22 18.59 -9.32
N GLY A 417 -23.89 17.79 -10.14
CA GLY A 417 -24.53 18.24 -11.39
C GLY A 417 -25.83 19.04 -11.17
N MET A 418 -26.31 19.11 -9.93
CA MET A 418 -27.48 19.87 -9.46
C MET A 418 -28.81 19.45 -10.10
N GLY A 419 -28.85 18.32 -10.83
CA GLY A 419 -30.00 17.91 -11.64
C GLY A 419 -30.27 18.81 -12.84
N ARG A 420 -29.33 19.70 -13.21
CA ARG A 420 -29.50 20.67 -14.30
C ARG A 420 -29.11 20.05 -15.63
N ALA A 421 -30.09 19.85 -16.53
CA ALA A 421 -29.93 19.06 -17.76
C ALA A 421 -29.79 19.90 -19.06
N SER A 422 -29.59 21.21 -18.96
CA SER A 422 -29.36 22.09 -20.12
C SER A 422 -27.88 22.36 -20.32
N ASN A 423 -27.44 22.51 -21.58
CA ASN A 423 -26.10 23.02 -21.88
C ASN A 423 -25.85 24.36 -21.18
N ASN A 424 -24.60 24.58 -20.78
CA ASN A 424 -24.16 25.76 -20.02
C ASN A 424 -24.70 25.83 -18.58
N SER A 425 -25.36 24.77 -18.08
CA SER A 425 -25.78 24.73 -16.69
C SER A 425 -24.59 24.68 -15.76
N VAL A 426 -24.56 25.55 -14.75
CA VAL A 426 -23.48 25.60 -13.77
C VAL A 426 -23.45 24.32 -12.92
N ALA A 427 -22.27 23.72 -12.77
CA ALA A 427 -21.99 22.65 -11.83
C ALA A 427 -21.84 23.21 -10.41
N GLY A 428 -22.38 22.49 -9.42
CA GLY A 428 -22.40 22.90 -8.03
C GLY A 428 -21.57 22.01 -7.12
N GLN A 429 -21.70 22.25 -5.81
CA GLN A 429 -21.14 21.45 -4.75
C GLN A 429 -22.20 21.19 -3.68
N TRP A 430 -22.21 19.98 -3.10
CA TRP A 430 -23.20 19.59 -2.11
C TRP A 430 -22.64 18.60 -1.08
N ALA A 431 -23.21 18.57 0.13
CA ALA A 431 -22.86 17.60 1.15
C ALA A 431 -23.07 16.16 0.65
N GLY A 432 -22.23 15.23 1.11
CA GLY A 432 -22.23 13.85 0.63
C GLY A 432 -23.58 13.14 0.77
N SER A 433 -24.06 12.54 -0.33
CA SER A 433 -25.27 11.72 -0.37
C SER A 433 -25.12 10.55 -1.37
N THR A 434 -26.17 9.75 -1.51
CA THR A 434 -26.30 8.72 -2.55
C THR A 434 -26.88 9.26 -3.86
N SER A 435 -27.11 10.58 -3.96
CA SER A 435 -27.71 11.21 -5.15
C SER A 435 -26.90 10.92 -6.42
N ASN A 436 -27.61 10.63 -7.51
CA ASN A 436 -27.02 10.47 -8.83
C ASN A 436 -26.38 11.77 -9.33
N ASN A 437 -26.76 12.94 -8.79
CA ASN A 437 -26.15 14.21 -9.17
C ASN A 437 -24.67 14.30 -8.73
N GLN A 438 -24.25 13.55 -7.70
CA GLN A 438 -22.87 13.55 -7.20
C GLN A 438 -21.99 12.48 -7.84
N GLN A 439 -22.58 11.65 -8.70
CA GLN A 439 -21.94 10.49 -9.29
C GLN A 439 -21.60 10.79 -10.74
N TRP A 440 -20.36 10.52 -11.11
CA TRP A 440 -19.83 10.84 -12.43
C TRP A 440 -19.21 9.59 -13.05
N THR A 441 -19.56 9.29 -14.30
CA THR A 441 -18.80 8.33 -15.10
C THR A 441 -17.49 8.99 -15.49
N ARG A 442 -16.36 8.34 -15.17
CA ARG A 442 -15.03 8.79 -15.55
C ARG A 442 -14.61 8.07 -16.84
N GLU A 443 -14.56 8.78 -17.95
CA GLU A 443 -14.22 8.24 -19.27
C GLU A 443 -12.80 8.68 -19.66
N THR A 444 -11.96 7.74 -20.08
CA THR A 444 -10.59 8.04 -20.53
C THR A 444 -10.58 8.49 -21.99
N THR A 445 -9.84 9.56 -22.30
CA THR A 445 -9.63 10.07 -23.67
C THR A 445 -8.16 10.46 -23.87
N GLY A 446 -7.38 9.56 -24.47
CA GLY A 446 -5.92 9.69 -24.52
C GLY A 446 -5.32 9.73 -23.10
N SER A 447 -4.51 10.75 -22.80
CA SER A 447 -3.93 11.00 -21.46
C SER A 447 -4.83 11.82 -20.53
N TYR A 448 -6.06 12.13 -20.94
CA TYR A 448 -7.02 12.94 -20.19
C TYR A 448 -8.26 12.13 -19.80
N VAL A 449 -9.10 12.70 -18.95
CA VAL A 449 -10.40 12.14 -18.58
C VAL A 449 -11.55 13.11 -18.83
N LYS A 450 -12.75 12.59 -19.04
CA LYS A 450 -14.01 13.33 -19.02
C LYS A 450 -14.88 12.83 -17.86
N PHE A 451 -15.68 13.71 -17.27
CA PHE A 451 -16.62 13.35 -16.20
C PHE A 451 -18.05 13.59 -16.68
N LYS A 452 -18.80 12.51 -16.91
CA LYS A 452 -20.21 12.56 -17.31
C LYS A 452 -21.11 12.37 -16.09
N ASN A 453 -21.98 13.33 -15.82
CA ASN A 453 -22.88 13.23 -14.68
C ASN A 453 -23.89 12.08 -14.87
N ARG A 454 -24.05 11.22 -13.85
CA ARG A 454 -24.95 10.07 -13.90
C ARG A 454 -26.41 10.50 -14.04
N ALA A 455 -26.82 11.59 -13.41
CA ALA A 455 -28.22 12.02 -13.43
C ALA A 455 -28.61 12.72 -14.73
N THR A 456 -27.74 13.58 -15.27
CA THR A 456 -28.09 14.45 -16.41
C THR A 456 -27.51 13.99 -17.74
N GLY A 457 -26.48 13.13 -17.74
CA GLY A 457 -25.76 12.72 -18.94
C GLY A 457 -24.85 13.80 -19.54
N LEU A 458 -24.77 14.99 -18.93
CA LEU A 458 -23.89 16.07 -19.37
C LEU A 458 -22.47 15.88 -18.81
N TYR A 459 -21.48 16.41 -19.54
CA TYR A 459 -20.08 16.40 -19.13
C TYR A 459 -19.70 17.67 -18.39
N LEU A 460 -18.88 17.53 -17.34
CA LEU A 460 -18.23 18.66 -16.68
C LEU A 460 -17.36 19.43 -17.67
N ASP A 461 -17.56 20.74 -17.75
CA ASP A 461 -17.03 21.59 -18.81
C ASP A 461 -16.44 22.90 -18.24
N GLY A 462 -15.22 23.25 -18.62
CA GLY A 462 -14.57 24.52 -18.24
C GLY A 462 -15.10 25.74 -18.98
N LEU A 463 -16.00 25.57 -19.95
CA LEU A 463 -16.65 26.60 -20.77
C LEU A 463 -15.69 27.51 -21.56
N GLY A 464 -14.41 27.15 -21.64
CA GLY A 464 -13.36 27.98 -22.24
C GLY A 464 -13.06 29.26 -21.43
N GLN A 465 -13.53 29.33 -20.18
CA GLN A 465 -13.34 30.51 -19.35
C GLN A 465 -11.93 30.52 -18.74
N THR A 466 -11.20 31.61 -18.94
CA THR A 466 -9.80 31.77 -18.50
C THR A 466 -9.63 32.67 -17.28
N ALA A 467 -10.71 33.26 -16.78
CA ALA A 467 -10.69 34.11 -15.60
C ALA A 467 -10.72 33.27 -14.31
N ASN A 468 -9.93 33.67 -13.32
CA ASN A 468 -9.97 33.07 -11.99
C ASN A 468 -11.33 33.31 -11.31
N GLY A 469 -11.93 32.26 -10.78
CA GLY A 469 -13.23 32.31 -10.09
C GLY A 469 -14.43 32.13 -11.02
N SER A 470 -14.19 31.96 -12.32
CA SER A 470 -15.19 31.53 -13.29
C SER A 470 -15.85 30.22 -12.87
N ASP A 471 -17.17 30.12 -13.00
CA ASP A 471 -17.90 28.90 -12.66
C ASP A 471 -17.69 27.80 -13.70
N LEU A 472 -17.68 26.55 -13.24
CA LEU A 472 -17.70 25.38 -14.10
C LEU A 472 -19.11 25.15 -14.64
N GLY A 473 -19.18 24.72 -15.90
CA GLY A 473 -20.43 24.36 -16.55
C GLY A 473 -20.58 22.87 -16.77
N GLN A 474 -21.70 22.53 -17.39
CA GLN A 474 -22.00 21.21 -17.91
C GLN A 474 -22.49 21.34 -19.34
N TRP A 475 -22.08 20.41 -20.20
CA TRP A 475 -22.43 20.45 -21.61
C TRP A 475 -22.61 19.04 -22.18
N ASN A 476 -23.42 18.91 -23.22
CA ASN A 476 -23.54 17.68 -23.99
C ASN A 476 -22.18 17.22 -24.52
N THR A 477 -22.06 15.94 -24.86
CA THR A 477 -20.80 15.41 -25.37
C THR A 477 -20.27 16.23 -26.55
N SER A 478 -18.98 16.56 -26.52
CA SER A 478 -18.29 17.22 -27.62
C SER A 478 -16.83 16.76 -27.70
N SER A 479 -16.16 17.15 -28.78
CA SER A 479 -14.70 17.01 -28.96
C SER A 479 -13.91 18.14 -28.29
N SER A 480 -14.58 19.10 -27.63
CA SER A 480 -13.92 20.25 -27.02
C SER A 480 -12.96 19.83 -25.91
N PHE A 481 -11.81 20.49 -25.86
CA PHE A 481 -10.86 20.33 -24.76
C PHE A 481 -11.40 20.85 -23.42
N ASN A 482 -12.48 21.65 -23.43
CA ASN A 482 -13.11 22.13 -22.19
C ASN A 482 -13.69 20.98 -21.34
N GLN A 483 -13.98 19.82 -21.94
CA GLN A 483 -14.52 18.65 -21.23
C GLN A 483 -13.44 17.68 -20.74
N GLN A 484 -12.16 18.00 -20.97
CA GLN A 484 -11.04 17.11 -20.73
C GLN A 484 -10.18 17.63 -19.59
N TRP A 485 -9.84 16.74 -18.67
CA TRP A 485 -9.14 17.06 -17.43
C TRP A 485 -7.91 16.17 -17.27
N SER A 486 -6.79 16.75 -16.88
CA SER A 486 -5.64 15.98 -16.38
C SER A 486 -5.73 15.84 -14.87
N ILE A 487 -5.47 14.65 -14.36
CA ILE A 487 -5.45 14.37 -12.92
C ILE A 487 -3.99 14.30 -12.47
N SER A 488 -3.63 15.07 -11.44
CA SER A 488 -2.30 15.00 -10.82
C SER A 488 -2.42 14.68 -9.34
N THR A 489 -1.73 13.64 -8.90
CA THR A 489 -1.71 13.18 -7.50
C THR A 489 -0.78 14.03 -6.65
N LEU A 490 -1.27 14.47 -5.49
CA LEU A 490 -0.49 15.17 -4.47
C LEU A 490 0.05 14.14 -3.47
N ALA A 491 1.37 14.08 -3.31
CA ALA A 491 1.98 13.26 -2.26
C ALA A 491 1.54 13.79 -0.88
N GLY A 492 0.98 12.91 -0.04
CA GLY A 492 0.49 13.28 1.29
C GLY A 492 1.58 13.94 2.14
N ALA A 493 1.23 15.04 2.80
CA ALA A 493 2.11 15.73 3.74
C ALA A 493 2.44 14.79 4.91
N ARG A 494 3.71 14.36 5.02
CA ARG A 494 4.22 13.62 6.18
C ARG A 494 4.36 14.58 7.36
N THR A 495 3.82 14.21 8.50
CA THR A 495 4.12 14.84 9.79
C THR A 495 5.58 14.55 10.12
N MET A 496 6.46 15.53 9.96
CA MET A 496 7.86 15.41 10.38
C MET A 496 7.91 15.57 11.90
N GLN A 497 8.11 14.46 12.61
CA GLN A 497 8.64 14.50 13.98
C GLN A 497 10.07 15.03 13.92
N THR A 498 10.34 16.06 14.71
CA THR A 498 11.67 16.65 14.91
C THR A 498 12.63 15.61 15.47
N VAL A 499 13.60 15.18 14.66
CA VAL A 499 14.81 14.52 15.13
C VAL A 499 15.96 15.52 14.97
N GLU A 500 16.54 15.93 16.08
CA GLU A 500 17.78 16.71 16.11
C GLU A 500 18.89 15.89 15.45
N SER A 501 19.41 16.37 14.32
CA SER A 501 20.52 15.73 13.62
C SER A 501 21.85 16.29 14.13
N LYS A 502 22.64 15.42 14.75
CA LYS A 502 24.10 15.60 14.83
C LYS A 502 24.70 15.33 13.45
N ASN A 503 25.57 16.24 13.02
CA ASN A 503 26.38 16.17 11.80
C ASN A 503 27.05 14.80 11.59
N SER A 504 26.77 14.16 10.46
CA SER A 504 27.73 13.28 9.79
C SER A 504 27.49 13.29 8.29
N SER A 505 28.50 13.77 7.56
CA SER A 505 28.58 13.75 6.10
C SER A 505 28.91 12.35 5.61
N ILE A 506 28.04 11.75 4.80
CA ILE A 506 28.34 10.54 4.03
C ILE A 506 28.32 10.92 2.55
N ASN A 507 29.49 10.98 1.94
CA ASN A 507 29.64 11.03 0.48
C ASN A 507 29.51 9.60 -0.06
N SER A 508 28.56 9.39 -0.98
CA SER A 508 28.47 8.22 -1.85
C SER A 508 28.91 8.61 -3.25
N PRO A 509 29.81 7.87 -3.92
CA PRO A 509 30.23 8.14 -5.28
C PRO A 509 29.33 7.40 -6.28
N ASP A 510 28.53 8.15 -7.04
CA ASP A 510 28.13 7.93 -8.44
C ASP A 510 26.75 8.54 -8.72
N GLU A 511 26.73 9.85 -8.96
CA GLU A 511 25.71 10.47 -9.79
C GLU A 511 26.39 11.55 -10.63
N ALA A 512 26.47 11.35 -11.94
CA ALA A 512 26.81 12.39 -12.91
C ALA A 512 25.63 13.39 -13.08
N GLY A 513 25.03 13.82 -11.98
CA GLY A 513 24.01 14.86 -11.90
C GLY A 513 24.66 16.18 -11.48
N ALA A 514 24.27 17.29 -12.12
CA ALA A 514 24.88 18.61 -11.92
C ALA A 514 25.20 18.90 -10.44
N GLN A 515 26.46 19.27 -10.15
CA GLN A 515 26.84 19.79 -8.84
C GLN A 515 26.23 21.19 -8.70
N VAL A 516 25.33 21.33 -7.73
CA VAL A 516 24.66 22.60 -7.41
C VAL A 516 25.08 22.98 -6.00
N THR A 517 25.63 24.19 -5.85
CA THR A 517 26.02 24.75 -4.54
C THR A 517 25.37 26.10 -4.34
N LEU A 518 24.78 26.34 -3.16
CA LEU A 518 24.24 27.63 -2.75
C LEU A 518 25.16 28.30 -1.73
N TYR A 519 25.53 29.56 -1.95
CA TYR A 519 26.46 30.30 -1.08
C TYR A 519 26.29 31.83 -1.22
N PRO A 520 26.64 32.62 -0.20
CA PRO A 520 26.93 32.18 1.16
C PRO A 520 25.67 31.65 1.84
N ASN A 521 25.83 30.72 2.78
CA ASN A 521 24.74 30.22 3.61
C ASN A 521 25.28 29.93 5.01
N PRO A 522 24.94 30.74 6.03
CA PRO A 522 23.96 31.84 6.01
C PRO A 522 24.37 33.06 5.16
N SER A 523 23.39 33.93 4.83
CA SER A 523 23.62 35.20 4.13
C SER A 523 22.72 36.32 4.68
N SER A 524 23.25 37.52 4.86
CA SER A 524 22.48 38.72 5.25
C SER A 524 21.92 39.51 4.06
N THR A 525 22.41 39.26 2.84
CA THR A 525 22.07 40.06 1.64
C THR A 525 21.43 39.21 0.55
N THR A 526 22.19 38.37 -0.14
CA THR A 526 21.70 37.55 -1.24
C THR A 526 22.38 36.18 -1.24
N PHE A 527 21.78 35.23 -1.92
CA PHE A 527 22.33 33.91 -2.16
C PHE A 527 22.74 33.80 -3.63
N ASN A 528 23.81 33.06 -3.87
CA ASN A 528 24.28 32.71 -5.20
C ASN A 528 24.14 31.21 -5.38
N ILE A 529 23.76 30.80 -6.59
CA ILE A 529 23.86 29.43 -7.04
C ILE A 529 25.07 29.28 -7.98
N LYS A 530 25.90 28.26 -7.73
CA LYS A 530 26.92 27.79 -8.68
C LYS A 530 26.52 26.41 -9.16
N VAL A 531 26.43 26.26 -10.48
CA VAL A 531 26.09 24.99 -11.13
C VAL A 531 27.07 24.72 -12.26
N ASN A 532 27.50 23.46 -12.37
CA ASN A 532 28.21 22.99 -13.54
C ASN A 532 27.13 22.62 -14.58
N ASN A 533 26.95 23.42 -15.64
CA ASN A 533 25.88 23.39 -16.67
C ASN A 533 24.62 24.23 -16.35
N SER A 534 24.77 25.55 -16.19
CA SER A 534 23.67 26.47 -15.83
C SER A 534 22.52 26.52 -16.86
N GLU A 535 22.78 26.21 -18.13
CA GLU A 535 21.75 26.18 -19.18
C GLU A 535 20.72 25.04 -19.04
N LYS A 536 20.94 24.07 -18.15
CA LYS A 536 19.99 22.97 -17.89
C LYS A 536 19.07 23.19 -16.69
N ILE A 537 19.15 24.36 -16.04
CA ILE A 537 18.26 24.70 -14.94
C ILE A 537 16.96 25.29 -15.50
N VAL A 538 15.84 24.64 -15.19
CA VAL A 538 14.52 25.03 -15.69
C VAL A 538 13.82 25.97 -14.70
N LEU A 539 14.02 25.76 -13.39
CA LEU A 539 13.27 26.48 -12.36
C LEU A 539 13.98 26.47 -11.00
N LEU A 540 14.02 27.62 -10.32
CA LEU A 540 14.27 27.71 -8.88
C LEU A 540 12.98 28.12 -8.16
N GLU A 541 12.68 27.45 -7.07
CA GLU A 541 11.53 27.71 -6.21
C GLU A 541 12.01 27.84 -4.76
N ILE A 542 11.68 28.95 -4.10
CA ILE A 542 12.04 29.20 -2.69
C ILE A 542 10.79 29.04 -1.84
N PHE A 543 10.86 28.17 -0.85
CA PHE A 543 9.78 27.92 0.09
C PHE A 543 10.16 28.41 1.48
N ASP A 544 9.20 28.96 2.23
CA ASP A 544 9.40 29.15 3.67
C ASP A 544 9.34 27.80 4.42
N VAL A 545 9.66 27.82 5.72
CA VAL A 545 9.61 26.62 6.58
C VAL A 545 8.22 26.01 6.71
N ALA A 546 7.16 26.74 6.34
CA ALA A 546 5.79 26.23 6.30
C ALA A 546 5.43 25.62 4.93
N GLY A 547 6.39 25.56 3.99
CA GLY A 547 6.22 25.00 2.65
C GLY A 547 5.52 25.94 1.67
N ARG A 548 5.35 27.23 2.01
CA ARG A 548 4.74 28.21 1.11
C ARG A 548 5.78 28.71 0.13
N LEU A 549 5.45 28.70 -1.16
CA LEU A 549 6.29 29.28 -2.20
C LEU A 549 6.36 30.81 -2.00
N VAL A 550 7.57 31.31 -1.79
CA VAL A 550 7.87 32.71 -1.50
C VAL A 550 8.44 33.42 -2.71
N GLU A 551 9.20 32.71 -3.54
CA GLU A 551 9.84 33.28 -4.73
C GLU A 551 10.03 32.18 -5.79
N THR A 552 9.85 32.55 -7.05
CA THR A 552 10.13 31.67 -8.20
C THR A 552 11.04 32.40 -9.16
N ILE A 553 12.12 31.74 -9.56
CA ILE A 553 13.10 32.33 -10.47
C ILE A 553 13.25 31.37 -11.64
N ARG A 554 12.96 31.88 -12.83
CA ARG A 554 13.21 31.20 -14.11
C ARG A 554 14.50 31.78 -14.66
N PRO A 555 15.61 31.02 -14.67
CA PRO A 555 16.85 31.54 -15.23
C PRO A 555 16.62 31.80 -16.73
N ALA A 556 16.50 33.07 -17.12
CA ALA A 556 16.66 33.43 -18.52
C ALA A 556 18.11 33.08 -18.89
N ALA A 557 18.30 32.32 -19.97
CA ALA A 557 19.57 31.74 -20.37
C ALA A 557 20.72 32.76 -20.49
N VAL A 558 21.44 33.09 -19.40
CA VAL A 558 22.82 33.61 -19.37
C VAL A 558 23.44 33.43 -17.97
N GLY A 559 24.60 32.76 -17.91
CA GLY A 559 25.63 32.93 -16.86
C GLY A 559 25.66 31.92 -15.70
N ASN A 560 26.87 31.43 -15.38
CA ASN A 560 27.17 30.44 -14.31
C ASN A 560 26.80 30.88 -12.86
N ARG A 561 26.12 32.01 -12.69
CA ARG A 561 25.85 32.62 -11.38
C ARG A 561 24.54 33.41 -11.42
N LEU A 562 23.54 32.93 -10.69
CA LEU A 562 22.26 33.61 -10.46
C LEU A 562 22.22 34.05 -8.98
N GLU A 563 21.98 35.34 -8.76
CA GLU A 563 21.81 35.95 -7.45
C GLU A 563 20.31 36.04 -7.10
N PHE A 564 19.94 35.68 -5.86
CA PHE A 564 18.55 35.63 -5.44
C PHE A 564 18.35 35.88 -3.94
N GLY A 565 17.09 36.09 -3.54
CA GLY A 565 16.70 36.15 -2.14
C GLY A 565 16.96 37.50 -1.45
N ALA A 566 17.16 38.58 -2.22
CA ALA A 566 17.35 39.93 -1.69
C ALA A 566 16.15 40.41 -0.85
N ALA A 567 14.93 40.07 -1.27
CA ALA A 567 13.68 40.45 -0.62
C ALA A 567 13.25 39.51 0.52
N LEU A 568 14.01 38.43 0.77
CA LEU A 568 13.70 37.48 1.84
C LEU A 568 13.90 38.13 3.21
N GLN A 569 12.97 37.85 4.12
CA GLN A 569 13.06 38.28 5.51
C GLN A 569 14.02 37.35 6.28
N PRO A 570 14.64 37.81 7.37
CA PRO A 570 15.47 36.97 8.22
C PRO A 570 14.75 35.72 8.73
N LYS A 571 15.08 34.54 8.18
CA LYS A 571 14.62 33.19 8.58
C LYS A 571 15.21 32.11 7.68
N ALA A 572 14.90 30.85 7.99
CA ALA A 572 15.24 29.70 7.15
C ALA A 572 14.26 29.55 5.97
N TYR A 573 14.80 29.08 4.85
CA TYR A 573 14.05 28.76 3.63
C TYR A 573 14.55 27.44 3.03
N VAL A 574 13.74 26.85 2.16
CA VAL A 574 14.11 25.70 1.32
C VAL A 574 14.14 26.16 -0.13
N VAL A 575 15.28 26.06 -0.78
CA VAL A 575 15.44 26.33 -2.21
C VAL A 575 15.42 25.01 -2.94
N LYS A 576 14.46 24.83 -3.84
CA LYS A 576 14.36 23.71 -4.77
C LYS A 576 14.86 24.16 -6.14
N VAL A 577 15.83 23.43 -6.68
CA VAL A 577 16.42 23.66 -7.99
C VAL A 577 16.01 22.49 -8.89
N SER A 578 15.29 22.78 -9.96
CA SER A 578 14.82 21.80 -10.93
C SER A 578 15.61 21.93 -12.23
N GLY A 579 16.28 20.86 -12.63
CA GLY A 579 16.78 20.68 -13.99
C GLY A 579 15.78 19.91 -14.87
N GLU A 580 16.13 19.66 -16.12
CA GLU A 580 15.25 18.99 -17.10
C GLU A 580 14.75 17.60 -16.63
N THR A 581 15.59 16.83 -15.94
CA THR A 581 15.30 15.45 -15.51
C THR A 581 15.57 15.20 -14.02
N TRP A 582 15.95 16.23 -13.26
CA TRP A 582 16.37 16.09 -11.87
C TRP A 582 15.89 17.26 -11.01
N THR A 583 15.85 17.06 -9.69
CA THR A 583 15.53 18.11 -8.72
C THR A 583 16.40 17.95 -7.48
N LYS A 584 16.94 19.05 -6.95
CA LYS A 584 17.68 19.09 -5.67
C LYS A 584 17.10 20.16 -4.75
N SER A 585 17.11 19.91 -3.45
CA SER A 585 16.63 20.86 -2.44
C SER A 585 17.74 21.21 -1.45
N PHE A 586 17.80 22.48 -1.06
CA PHE A 586 18.81 23.04 -0.18
C PHE A 586 18.14 23.87 0.90
N LYS A 587 18.61 23.75 2.14
CA LYS A 587 18.24 24.68 3.21
C LYS A 587 19.13 25.91 3.13
N ILE A 588 18.55 27.10 3.15
CA ILE A 588 19.28 28.37 3.27
C ILE A 588 18.81 29.16 4.50
N ILE A 589 19.67 30.02 5.05
CA ILE A 589 19.40 30.87 6.20
C ILE A 589 19.67 32.32 5.82
N LYS A 590 18.62 33.14 5.81
CA LYS A 590 18.69 34.59 5.66
C LYS A 590 18.81 35.21 7.06
N GLU A 591 19.90 35.94 7.29
CA GLU A 591 20.17 36.66 8.55
C GLU A 591 19.60 38.08 8.56
#